data_AF-A0A7K7Q2N1-F1
#
_entry.id   AF-A0A7K7Q2N1-F1
#
_cell.length_a   1.000
_cell.length_b   1.000
_cell.length_c   1.000
_cell.angle_alpha   90.00
_cell.angle_beta   90.00
_cell.angle_gamma   90.00
#
_symmetry.space_group_name_H-M   'P 1'
#
loop_
_entity.id
_entity.type
_entity.pdbx_description
1 polymer ?
#
loop_
_entity_poly.entity_id
_entity_poly.type
_entity_poly.pdbx_seq_one_letter_code
_entity_poly.pdbx_strand_id
1 'polypeptide(L)'
;REDCGNRGSALLVPWDQDELEFLNESLQKPTRHFWIGLSVPVAGTGWTLENGSDLDQDRFQLDLGERPGACGTLKGNGIYPQNCNTRLQWICQKESATI
;
A
#
# COMPACT_ATOMS: atom_id res chain seq x y z
N ARG A 1 -4.61 -6.07 7.78
CA ARG A 1 -5.89 -5.34 7.90
C ARG A 1 -6.40 -5.34 9.33
N GLU A 2 -6.82 -6.49 9.88
CA GLU A 2 -7.47 -6.56 11.20
C GLU A 2 -6.61 -5.98 12.34
N ASP A 3 -5.31 -6.27 12.39
CA ASP A 3 -4.41 -5.70 13.42
C ASP A 3 -4.38 -4.17 13.42
N CYS A 4 -4.33 -3.52 12.25
CA CYS A 4 -4.41 -2.06 12.17
C CYS A 4 -5.80 -1.56 12.61
N GLY A 5 -6.87 -2.23 12.15
CA GLY A 5 -8.24 -1.88 12.52
C GLY A 5 -8.48 -1.93 14.03
N ASN A 6 -7.98 -2.97 14.70
CA ASN A 6 -8.07 -3.13 16.16
C ASN A 6 -7.33 -2.03 16.95
N ARG A 7 -6.39 -1.32 16.30
CA ARG A 7 -5.65 -0.18 16.89
C ARG A 7 -6.26 1.19 16.51
N GLY A 8 -7.43 1.19 15.87
CA GLY A 8 -8.06 2.40 15.34
C GLY A 8 -7.20 3.07 14.27
N SER A 9 -6.61 2.26 13.40
CA SER A 9 -5.75 2.66 12.29
C SER A 9 -6.10 1.86 11.03
N ALA A 10 -5.56 2.24 9.88
CA ALA A 10 -5.72 1.51 8.62
C ALA A 10 -4.37 0.96 8.16
N LEU A 11 -4.36 0.03 7.19
CA LEU A 11 -3.12 -0.26 6.49
C LEU A 11 -2.65 1.00 5.75
N LEU A 12 -1.32 1.21 5.69
CA LEU A 12 -0.71 2.32 4.98
C LEU A 12 -1.15 2.35 3.51
N VAL A 13 -1.50 3.52 2.98
CA VAL A 13 -1.81 3.73 1.56
C VAL A 13 -1.05 4.98 1.12
N PRO A 14 0.00 4.84 0.28
CA PRO A 14 0.59 6.00 -0.38
C PRO A 14 -0.40 6.58 -1.38
N TRP A 15 -0.60 7.90 -1.36
CA TRP A 15 -1.55 8.63 -2.20
C TRP A 15 -0.94 9.21 -3.48
N ASP A 16 0.37 9.42 -3.50
CA ASP A 16 1.12 9.95 -4.64
C ASP A 16 2.61 9.62 -4.57
N GLN A 17 3.35 10.05 -5.59
CA GLN A 17 4.79 9.91 -5.69
C GLN A 17 5.55 10.53 -4.50
N ASP A 18 5.14 11.71 -4.04
CA ASP A 18 5.85 12.43 -2.98
C ASP A 18 5.72 11.69 -1.64
N GLU A 19 4.53 11.18 -1.32
CA GLU A 19 4.33 10.35 -0.13
C GLU A 19 5.10 9.02 -0.23
N LEU A 20 5.14 8.41 -1.41
CA LEU A 20 5.91 7.18 -1.63
C LEU A 20 7.41 7.39 -1.40
N GLU A 21 7.95 8.52 -1.85
CA GLU A 21 9.34 8.92 -1.59
C GLU A 21 9.60 9.23 -0.12
N PHE A 22 8.68 9.96 0.53
CA PHE A 22 8.74 10.22 1.96
C PHE A 22 8.75 8.92 2.77
N LEU A 23 7.91 7.95 2.41
CA LEU A 23 7.87 6.64 3.05
C LEU A 23 9.16 5.86 2.82
N ASN A 24 9.72 5.89 1.61
CA ASN A 24 10.99 5.25 1.30
C ASN A 24 12.13 5.78 2.19
N GLU A 25 12.24 7.09 2.37
CA GLU A 25 13.26 7.68 3.25
C GLU A 25 12.95 7.45 4.73
N SER A 26 11.69 7.62 5.17
CA SER A 26 11.26 7.43 6.56
C SER A 26 11.44 5.99 7.05
N LEU A 27 11.24 5.02 6.17
CA LEU A 27 11.44 3.60 6.44
C LEU A 27 12.88 3.14 6.17
N GLN A 28 13.80 4.07 5.93
CA GLN A 28 15.23 3.82 5.69
C GLN A 28 15.48 2.85 4.53
N LYS A 29 14.86 3.13 3.37
CA LYS A 29 15.02 2.40 2.11
C LYS A 29 14.76 0.90 2.28
N PRO A 30 13.52 0.53 2.60
CA PRO A 30 13.18 -0.84 2.98
C PRO A 30 13.50 -1.83 1.86
N THR A 31 14.36 -2.81 2.14
CA THR A 31 14.76 -3.85 1.16
C THR A 31 13.81 -5.06 1.13
N ARG A 32 12.93 -5.16 2.13
CA ARG A 32 11.91 -6.21 2.26
C ARG A 32 10.52 -5.66 1.94
N HIS A 33 9.60 -6.56 1.61
CA HIS A 33 8.21 -6.21 1.33
C HIS A 33 7.39 -6.05 2.61
N PHE A 34 6.56 -5.03 2.64
CA PHE A 34 5.58 -4.80 3.70
C PHE A 34 4.19 -4.68 3.11
N TRP A 35 3.19 -5.30 3.73
CA TRP A 35 1.80 -5.14 3.33
C TRP A 35 1.32 -3.70 3.53
N ILE A 36 0.63 -3.19 2.51
CA ILE A 36 -0.05 -1.90 2.47
C ILE A 36 -1.52 -2.11 2.07
N GLY A 37 -2.34 -1.06 2.20
CA GLY A 37 -3.79 -1.08 2.06
C GLY A 37 -4.27 -1.08 0.61
N LEU A 38 -3.56 -1.79 -0.28
CA LEU A 38 -3.86 -1.88 -1.70
C LEU A 38 -4.07 -3.33 -2.13
N SER A 39 -4.99 -3.56 -3.05
CA SER A 39 -5.20 -4.85 -3.71
C SER A 39 -5.65 -4.68 -5.16
N VAL A 40 -5.35 -5.66 -6.01
CA VAL A 40 -5.90 -5.72 -7.37
C VAL A 40 -7.04 -6.75 -7.37
N PRO A 41 -8.30 -6.36 -7.63
CA PRO A 41 -9.41 -7.29 -7.71
C PRO A 41 -9.17 -8.36 -8.79
N VAL A 42 -9.72 -9.56 -8.61
CA VAL A 42 -9.56 -10.67 -9.59
C VAL A 42 -10.09 -10.30 -10.97
N ALA A 43 -11.16 -9.50 -11.04
CA ALA A 43 -11.74 -9.00 -12.28
C ALA A 43 -11.34 -7.55 -12.60
N GLY A 44 -10.41 -6.97 -11.83
CA GLY A 44 -10.01 -5.57 -11.94
C GLY A 44 -8.77 -5.37 -12.80
N THR A 45 -8.57 -4.12 -13.23
CA THR A 45 -7.43 -3.67 -14.04
C THR A 45 -6.71 -2.51 -13.35
N GLY A 46 -6.69 -2.50 -12.02
CA GLY A 46 -6.13 -1.40 -11.25
C GLY A 46 -5.97 -1.72 -9.77
N TRP A 47 -5.13 -0.94 -9.11
CA TRP A 47 -5.04 -0.92 -7.66
C TRP A 47 -6.31 -0.33 -7.04
N THR A 48 -6.81 -1.00 -6.01
CA THR A 48 -7.98 -0.58 -5.24
C THR A 48 -7.62 -0.45 -3.76
N LEU A 49 -8.23 0.54 -3.13
CA LEU A 49 -8.16 0.81 -1.71
C LEU A 49 -8.96 -0.22 -0.91
N GLU A 50 -8.73 -0.29 0.40
CA GLU A 50 -9.49 -1.22 1.27
C GLU A 50 -11.00 -0.97 1.29
N ASN A 51 -11.46 0.25 0.94
CA ASN A 51 -12.86 0.62 0.83
C ASN A 51 -13.49 0.26 -0.54
N GLY A 52 -12.70 -0.28 -1.48
CA GLY A 52 -13.14 -0.66 -2.82
C GLY A 52 -13.08 0.46 -3.87
N SER A 53 -12.66 1.67 -3.50
CA SER A 53 -12.40 2.74 -4.46
C SER A 53 -11.11 2.47 -5.24
N ASP A 54 -11.07 2.93 -6.49
CA ASP A 54 -9.86 2.86 -7.32
C ASP A 54 -8.80 3.85 -6.82
N LEU A 55 -7.54 3.43 -6.87
CA LEU A 55 -6.40 4.32 -6.65
C LEU A 55 -6.18 5.16 -7.92
N ASP A 56 -5.98 6.46 -7.76
CA ASP A 56 -5.58 7.34 -8.85
C ASP A 56 -4.09 7.10 -9.19
N GLN A 57 -3.85 6.17 -10.09
CA GLN A 57 -2.50 5.72 -10.46
C GLN A 57 -1.71 6.79 -11.23
N ASP A 58 -2.37 7.78 -11.83
CA ASP A 58 -1.72 8.86 -12.58
C ASP A 58 -0.92 9.81 -11.67
N ARG A 59 -1.13 9.73 -10.35
CA ARG A 59 -0.37 10.48 -9.33
C ARG A 59 1.00 9.89 -9.04
N PHE A 60 1.32 8.73 -9.62
CA PHE A 60 2.61 8.05 -9.47
C PHE A 60 3.43 8.22 -10.74
N GLN A 61 4.75 8.39 -10.58
CA GLN A 61 5.66 8.56 -11.72
C GLN A 61 6.30 7.23 -12.16
N LEU A 62 5.77 6.10 -11.67
CA LEU A 62 6.28 4.75 -11.94
C LEU A 62 5.14 3.77 -12.18
N ASP A 63 5.44 2.74 -12.97
CA ASP A 63 4.52 1.60 -13.16
C ASP A 63 4.39 0.82 -11.85
N LEU A 64 3.18 0.78 -11.30
CA LEU A 64 2.88 0.13 -10.02
C LEU A 64 2.77 -1.39 -10.15
N GLY A 65 2.90 -1.96 -11.35
CA GLY A 65 2.93 -3.40 -11.61
C GLY A 65 1.67 -4.10 -11.12
N GLU A 66 0.69 -4.32 -12.00
CA GLU A 66 -0.57 -4.90 -11.58
C GLU A 66 -0.65 -6.41 -11.84
N ARG A 67 -1.24 -7.16 -10.91
CA ARG A 67 -1.56 -8.57 -11.11
C ARG A 67 -2.94 -8.89 -10.50
N PRO A 68 -3.92 -9.34 -11.30
CA PRO A 68 -5.23 -9.70 -10.80
C PRO A 68 -5.17 -10.66 -9.61
N GLY A 69 -5.92 -10.35 -8.55
CA GLY A 69 -5.96 -11.14 -7.31
C GLY A 69 -4.72 -11.02 -6.41
N ALA A 70 -3.84 -10.04 -6.67
CA ALA A 70 -2.69 -9.76 -5.82
C ALA A 70 -2.99 -8.69 -4.75
N CYS A 71 -2.19 -8.70 -3.69
CA CYS A 71 -2.16 -7.67 -2.67
C CYS A 71 -0.91 -6.81 -2.84
N GLY A 72 -1.02 -5.53 -2.48
CA GLY A 72 0.03 -4.54 -2.65
C GLY A 72 1.04 -4.58 -1.52
N THR A 73 2.30 -4.46 -1.88
CA THR A 73 3.40 -4.34 -0.92
C THR A 73 4.29 -3.16 -1.24
N LEU A 74 4.78 -2.51 -0.19
CA LEU A 74 5.81 -1.47 -0.28
C LEU A 74 7.20 -2.12 -0.17
N LYS A 75 8.10 -1.76 -1.08
CA LYS A 75 9.53 -2.06 -1.01
C LYS A 75 10.32 -0.96 -1.72
N GLY A 76 11.34 -0.41 -1.09
CA GLY A 76 12.02 0.79 -1.58
C GLY A 76 11.03 1.92 -1.84
N ASN A 77 11.13 2.53 -3.02
CA ASN A 77 10.25 3.59 -3.52
C ASN A 77 9.16 3.07 -4.48
N GLY A 78 8.75 1.81 -4.34
CA GLY A 78 7.82 1.17 -5.27
C GLY A 78 6.73 0.37 -4.58
N ILE A 79 5.63 0.19 -5.31
CA ILE A 79 4.52 -0.69 -4.97
C ILE A 79 4.64 -1.95 -5.84
N TYR A 80 4.48 -3.11 -5.22
CA TYR A 80 4.65 -4.39 -5.91
C TYR A 80 3.52 -5.37 -5.58
N PRO A 81 3.06 -6.15 -6.57
CA PRO A 81 2.04 -7.18 -6.37
C PRO A 81 2.66 -8.42 -5.73
N GLN A 82 1.99 -8.93 -4.70
CA GLN A 82 2.36 -10.17 -4.00
C GLN A 82 1.13 -11.07 -3.78
N ASN A 83 1.37 -12.37 -3.60
CA ASN A 83 0.31 -13.31 -3.20
C ASN A 83 -0.16 -12.93 -1.79
N CYS A 84 -1.45 -12.61 -1.64
CA CYS A 84 -2.07 -12.16 -0.39
C CYS A 84 -1.85 -13.12 0.79
N ASN A 85 -1.59 -14.40 0.52
CA ASN A 85 -1.35 -15.41 1.57
C ASN A 85 0.11 -15.46 2.06
N THR A 86 1.00 -14.63 1.49
CA THR A 86 2.41 -14.56 1.91
C THR A 86 2.51 -13.96 3.31
N ARG A 87 3.32 -14.59 4.17
CA ARG A 87 3.60 -14.08 5.52
C ARG A 87 4.61 -12.94 5.46
N LEU A 88 4.12 -11.70 5.44
CA LEU A 88 4.93 -10.48 5.50
C LEU A 88 4.50 -9.62 6.69
N GLN A 89 5.39 -8.72 7.11
CA GLN A 89 5.02 -7.65 8.04
C GLN A 89 4.17 -6.60 7.32
N TRP A 90 3.46 -5.78 8.07
CA TRP A 90 2.58 -4.73 7.56
C TRP A 90 2.86 -3.40 8.22
N ILE A 91 2.44 -2.31 7.58
CA ILE A 91 2.55 -0.96 8.11
C ILE A 91 1.14 -0.41 8.30
N CYS A 92 0.87 0.14 9.48
CA CYS A 92 -0.39 0.82 9.76
C CYS A 92 -0.19 2.34 9.69
N GLN A 93 -1.16 3.05 9.13
CA GLN A 93 -1.26 4.50 9.16
C GLN A 93 -2.45 4.94 10.01
N LYS A 94 -2.28 6.07 10.70
CA LYS A 94 -3.35 6.69 11.48
C LYS A 94 -3.24 8.20 11.28
N GLU A 95 -4.37 8.84 11.02
CA GLU A 95 -4.40 10.30 10.99
C GLU A 95 -4.06 10.84 12.38
N SER A 96 -3.15 11.82 12.42
CA SER A 96 -2.92 12.54 13.66
C SER A 96 -4.16 13.38 13.95
N ALA A 97 -4.70 13.27 15.16
CA ALA A 97 -5.73 14.19 15.61
C ALA A 97 -5.17 15.62 15.49
N THR A 98 -5.86 16.47 14.74
CA THR A 98 -5.62 17.91 14.79
C THR A 98 -5.98 18.36 16.21
N ILE A 99 -5.00 18.88 16.95
CA ILE A 99 -5.20 19.46 18.28
C ILE A 99 -5.80 20.85 18.10
#